data_AF-A0A1E3QCH2-F1
#
_entry.id   AF-A0A1E3QCH2-F1
#
_cell.length_a   1.000
_cell.length_b   1.000
_cell.length_c   1.000
_cell.angle_alpha   90.00
_cell.angle_beta   90.00
_cell.angle_gamma   90.00
#
_symmetry.space_group_name_H-M   'P 1'
#
loop_
_entity.id
_entity.type
_entity.pdbx_description
1 polymer ?
#
loop_
_entity_poly.entity_id
_entity_poly.type
_entity_poly.pdbx_seq_one_letter_code
_entity_poly.pdbx_strand_id
1 'polypeptide(L)'
;MAAIKEFTADEVAAHNAEKDLWIIVHGEVYDVTKYIRDHPGGDDILVEIGGLDGSEQFDAAGHSEDAWDITRSLHVGTLKKDETRKQKRSQTARLIQTTPAPLPVKEKPRGSSRAIVTLSLGLGSALGAWWYTKRFDITALPNLPNAVNFATEWLKSAGAVKRVGFGFTEGVLVATAAFSLTMGLALQRLGYILQYYSSYKAHKKIPRLPVRNLLNGRGWLDPNVFQKLPLIKKELLSADSYRFVFALPSSDMMVGLPIGQHVSIRGLVNGKLVSRSYTPTSNNSDRGVLELVIKCYPAGELTNGYLRQLEIGDLVEFRGPKGGIRYVPGMAQKIGMVAGGTGITPMYQLIRAICENPRDMTEVSLIYANRTETDIVLRKELDAFARKYPGNFKIYYVLEQTPKEWNGGTGYVTKEMMKERFAAASPTTKVFLCGPPPMIDSAKKSLNTLGFGMPGAIAKPGDSVLCF
;
A
#
# COMPACT_ATOMS: atom_id res chain seq x y z
N MET A 1 -42.97 -11.00 27.63
CA MET A 1 -42.32 -11.65 26.48
C MET A 1 -43.39 -11.80 25.40
N ALA A 2 -43.42 -10.90 24.42
CA ALA A 2 -44.36 -11.01 23.31
C ALA A 2 -44.00 -12.25 22.47
N ALA A 3 -44.99 -13.03 22.05
CA ALA A 3 -44.77 -14.20 21.22
C ALA A 3 -44.11 -13.80 19.89
N ILE A 4 -42.93 -14.35 19.60
CA ILE A 4 -42.24 -14.16 18.32
C ILE A 4 -43.08 -14.87 17.26
N LYS A 5 -43.51 -14.14 16.22
CA LYS A 5 -44.30 -14.72 15.13
C LYS A 5 -43.38 -15.54 14.23
N GLU A 6 -43.81 -16.75 13.90
CA GLU A 6 -43.13 -17.61 12.93
C GLU A 6 -43.75 -17.43 11.55
N PHE A 7 -42.91 -17.32 10.52
CA PHE A 7 -43.32 -17.19 9.12
C PHE A 7 -42.70 -18.30 8.28
N THR A 8 -43.41 -18.74 7.25
CA THR A 8 -42.90 -19.68 6.23
C THR A 8 -42.25 -18.92 5.07
N ALA A 9 -41.36 -19.57 4.32
CA ALA A 9 -40.70 -18.94 3.17
C ALA A 9 -41.71 -18.52 2.10
N ASP A 10 -42.80 -19.28 1.92
CA ASP A 10 -43.86 -18.97 0.95
C ASP A 10 -44.69 -17.75 1.38
N GLU A 11 -44.89 -17.54 2.68
CA GLU A 11 -45.55 -16.33 3.21
C GLU A 11 -44.69 -15.09 2.97
N VAL A 12 -43.37 -15.17 3.19
CA VAL A 12 -42.47 -14.04 2.93
C VAL A 12 -42.37 -13.75 1.42
N ALA A 13 -42.41 -14.78 0.58
CA ALA A 13 -42.39 -14.64 -0.88
C ALA A 13 -43.61 -13.88 -1.44
N ALA A 14 -44.72 -13.84 -0.71
CA ALA A 14 -45.90 -13.05 -1.08
C ALA A 14 -45.71 -11.53 -0.89
N HIS A 15 -44.72 -11.12 -0.10
CA HIS A 15 -44.40 -9.71 0.21
C HIS A 15 -43.22 -9.21 -0.64
N ASN A 16 -43.43 -9.12 -1.95
CA ASN A 16 -42.41 -8.77 -2.95
C ASN A 16 -42.71 -7.46 -3.73
N ALA A 17 -43.65 -6.64 -3.26
CA ALA A 17 -44.07 -5.42 -3.95
C ALA A 17 -43.45 -4.17 -3.30
N GLU A 18 -43.28 -3.07 -4.06
CA GLU A 18 -42.68 -1.82 -3.55
C GLU A 18 -43.42 -1.22 -2.34
N LYS A 19 -44.71 -1.53 -2.18
CA LYS A 19 -45.55 -1.08 -1.05
C LYS A 19 -45.75 -2.14 0.04
N ASP A 20 -45.16 -3.32 -0.13
CA ASP A 20 -45.25 -4.46 0.78
C ASP A 20 -44.07 -5.41 0.52
N LEU A 21 -42.92 -5.10 1.14
CA LEU A 21 -41.61 -5.67 0.82
C LEU A 21 -40.94 -6.26 2.07
N TRP A 22 -40.83 -7.58 2.13
CA TRP A 22 -40.19 -8.28 3.24
C TRP A 22 -38.96 -9.05 2.76
N ILE A 23 -37.98 -9.22 3.65
CA ILE A 23 -36.73 -9.93 3.36
C ILE A 23 -36.37 -10.89 4.48
N ILE A 24 -35.69 -11.98 4.14
CA ILE A 24 -35.13 -12.93 5.11
C ILE A 24 -33.63 -12.69 5.23
N VAL A 25 -33.14 -12.50 6.46
CA VAL A 25 -31.71 -12.37 6.77
C VAL A 25 -31.37 -13.23 7.98
N HIS A 26 -30.46 -14.19 7.80
CA HIS A 26 -30.02 -15.15 8.83
C HIS A 26 -31.14 -15.95 9.50
N GLY A 27 -32.22 -16.24 8.75
CA GLY A 27 -33.39 -16.95 9.27
C GLY A 27 -34.37 -16.08 10.07
N GLU A 28 -34.17 -14.76 10.09
CA GLU A 28 -35.08 -13.78 10.65
C GLU A 28 -35.78 -13.00 9.53
N VAL A 29 -37.03 -12.58 9.76
CA VAL A 29 -37.89 -11.91 8.79
C VAL A 29 -38.04 -10.43 9.14
N TYR A 30 -37.84 -9.56 8.16
CA TYR A 30 -37.84 -8.10 8.32
C TYR A 30 -38.78 -7.43 7.32
N ASP A 31 -39.59 -6.49 7.80
CA ASP A 31 -40.44 -5.62 6.96
C ASP A 31 -39.66 -4.35 6.63
N VAL A 32 -39.20 -4.26 5.39
CA VAL A 32 -38.40 -3.12 4.91
C VAL A 32 -39.25 -2.09 4.17
N THR A 33 -40.57 -2.26 4.08
CA THR A 33 -41.49 -1.43 3.29
C THR A 33 -41.32 0.08 3.53
N LYS A 34 -41.18 0.49 4.80
CA LYS A 34 -40.99 1.90 5.16
C LYS A 34 -39.56 2.39 5.02
N TYR A 35 -38.61 1.46 4.91
CA TYR A 35 -37.17 1.72 4.88
C TYR A 35 -36.56 1.66 3.48
N ILE A 36 -37.32 1.25 2.44
CA ILE A 36 -36.87 1.16 1.05
C ILE A 36 -36.16 2.44 0.60
N ARG A 37 -36.78 3.59 0.85
CA ARG A 37 -36.28 4.91 0.42
C ARG A 37 -35.14 5.46 1.28
N ASP A 38 -35.04 4.96 2.51
CA ASP A 38 -34.03 5.38 3.48
C ASP A 38 -32.80 4.44 3.45
N HIS A 39 -32.84 3.37 2.64
CA HIS A 39 -31.76 2.42 2.49
C HIS A 39 -30.55 3.05 1.78
N PRO A 40 -29.38 3.15 2.45
CA PRO A 40 -28.20 3.81 1.89
C PRO A 40 -27.62 3.13 0.64
N GLY A 41 -27.98 1.86 0.41
CA GLY A 41 -27.57 1.08 -0.76
C GLY A 41 -28.42 1.31 -2.01
N GLY A 42 -29.47 2.12 -1.93
CA GLY A 42 -30.48 2.27 -2.98
C GLY A 42 -31.67 1.34 -2.78
N ASP A 43 -32.81 1.69 -3.37
CA ASP A 43 -34.06 0.94 -3.38
C ASP A 43 -33.96 -0.32 -4.27
N ASP A 44 -33.26 -0.21 -5.40
CA ASP A 44 -33.08 -1.28 -6.39
C ASP A 44 -32.64 -2.62 -5.77
N ILE A 45 -31.70 -2.60 -4.82
CA ILE A 45 -31.17 -3.80 -4.17
C ILE A 45 -32.22 -4.48 -3.29
N LEU A 46 -33.03 -3.69 -2.58
CA LEU A 46 -34.08 -4.23 -1.71
C LEU A 46 -35.23 -4.80 -2.54
N VAL A 47 -35.59 -4.13 -3.64
CA VAL A 47 -36.63 -4.60 -4.56
C VAL A 47 -36.20 -5.90 -5.25
N GLU A 48 -34.92 -6.05 -5.61
CA GLU A 48 -34.39 -7.26 -6.23
C GLU A 48 -34.45 -8.49 -5.29
N ILE A 49 -34.23 -8.29 -4.00
CA ILE A 49 -34.24 -9.37 -2.99
C ILE A 49 -35.60 -9.51 -2.26
N GLY A 50 -36.60 -8.73 -2.65
CA GLY A 50 -37.93 -8.74 -2.06
C GLY A 50 -38.58 -10.12 -2.09
N GLY A 51 -38.99 -10.63 -0.94
CA GLY A 51 -39.59 -11.95 -0.78
C GLY A 51 -38.60 -13.12 -0.83
N LEU A 52 -37.29 -12.87 -0.83
CA LEU A 52 -36.24 -13.89 -0.90
C LEU A 52 -35.33 -13.89 0.35
N ASP A 53 -34.50 -14.94 0.46
CA ASP A 53 -33.39 -15.00 1.42
C ASP A 53 -32.21 -14.19 0.90
N GLY A 54 -32.02 -13.02 1.51
CA GLY A 54 -30.98 -12.06 1.20
C GLY A 54 -29.74 -12.18 2.09
N SER A 55 -29.60 -13.26 2.87
CA SER A 55 -28.50 -13.39 3.86
C SER A 55 -27.11 -13.23 3.23
N GLU A 56 -26.90 -13.81 2.05
CA GLU A 56 -25.62 -13.74 1.35
C GLU A 56 -25.34 -12.31 0.85
N GLN A 57 -26.34 -11.64 0.28
CA GLN A 57 -26.25 -10.27 -0.21
C GLN A 57 -26.05 -9.29 0.95
N PHE A 58 -26.71 -9.54 2.08
CA PHE A 58 -26.59 -8.75 3.30
C PHE A 58 -25.18 -8.86 3.90
N ASP A 59 -24.62 -10.07 3.96
CA ASP A 59 -23.26 -10.30 4.45
C ASP A 59 -22.19 -9.77 3.50
N ALA A 60 -22.38 -9.99 2.19
CA ALA A 60 -21.46 -9.53 1.14
C ALA A 60 -21.39 -7.99 1.06
N ALA A 61 -22.48 -7.31 1.41
CA ALA A 61 -22.53 -5.85 1.51
C ALA A 61 -21.75 -5.30 2.71
N GLY A 62 -21.42 -6.13 3.72
CA GLY A 62 -20.59 -5.71 4.84
C GLY A 62 -21.24 -4.61 5.70
N HIS A 63 -22.53 -4.77 5.99
CA HIS A 63 -23.32 -3.81 6.77
C HIS A 63 -22.72 -3.55 8.15
N SER A 64 -22.63 -2.26 8.53
CA SER A 64 -22.12 -1.83 9.85
C SER A 64 -23.06 -2.23 10.99
N GLU A 65 -22.58 -2.27 12.24
CA GLU A 65 -23.41 -2.54 13.43
C GLU A 65 -24.61 -1.58 13.57
N ASP A 66 -24.48 -0.33 13.11
CA ASP A 66 -25.59 0.64 13.08
C ASP A 66 -26.68 0.21 12.07
N ALA A 67 -26.31 -0.45 10.96
CA ALA A 67 -27.27 -1.03 10.04
C ALA A 67 -27.98 -2.23 10.69
N TRP A 68 -27.27 -3.01 11.51
CA TRP A 68 -27.88 -4.06 12.32
C TRP A 68 -28.84 -3.53 13.38
N ASP A 69 -28.58 -2.37 13.98
CA ASP A 69 -29.53 -1.71 14.90
C ASP A 69 -30.83 -1.31 14.17
N ILE A 70 -30.72 -0.80 12.93
CA ILE A 70 -31.87 -0.48 12.09
C ILE A 70 -32.61 -1.75 11.68
N THR A 71 -31.90 -2.79 11.22
CA THR A 71 -32.48 -4.10 10.89
C THR A 71 -33.23 -4.68 12.09
N ARG A 72 -32.67 -4.59 13.31
CA ARG A 72 -33.36 -5.01 14.54
C ARG A 72 -34.66 -4.25 14.81
N SER A 73 -34.75 -2.97 14.41
CA SER A 73 -35.99 -2.19 14.53
C SER A 73 -37.07 -2.56 13.51
N LEU A 74 -36.68 -3.21 12.41
CA LEU A 74 -37.55 -3.67 11.32
C LEU A 74 -37.94 -5.16 11.44
N HIS A 75 -37.57 -5.80 12.56
CA HIS A 75 -37.81 -7.22 12.79
C HIS A 75 -39.30 -7.52 13.01
N VAL A 76 -39.80 -8.54 12.31
CA VAL A 76 -41.21 -8.95 12.35
C VAL A 76 -41.38 -10.35 12.95
N GLY A 77 -40.40 -11.23 12.74
CA GLY A 77 -40.46 -12.60 13.26
C GLY A 77 -39.34 -13.50 12.76
N THR A 78 -39.47 -14.79 13.03
CA THR A 78 -38.47 -15.83 12.71
C THR A 78 -38.97 -16.75 11.61
N LEU A 79 -38.08 -17.21 10.73
CA LEU A 79 -38.43 -18.19 9.71
C LEU A 79 -38.61 -19.59 10.34
N LYS A 80 -39.71 -20.26 10.02
CA LYS A 80 -39.98 -21.64 10.47
C LYS A 80 -38.96 -22.58 9.83
N LYS A 81 -38.16 -23.28 10.65
CA LYS A 81 -37.14 -24.22 10.18
C LYS A 81 -37.78 -25.43 9.52
N ASP A 82 -37.60 -25.56 8.21
CA ASP A 82 -37.91 -26.77 7.48
C ASP A 82 -36.74 -27.78 7.65
N GLU A 83 -36.98 -28.89 8.34
CA GLU A 83 -35.92 -29.86 8.76
C GLU A 83 -35.27 -30.63 7.59
N THR A 84 -35.62 -30.33 6.34
CA THR A 84 -35.31 -31.19 5.19
C THR A 84 -34.08 -30.79 4.35
N ARG A 85 -33.38 -29.68 4.62
CA ARG A 85 -32.24 -29.25 3.78
C ARG A 85 -30.91 -29.13 4.53
N LYS A 86 -30.27 -30.27 4.83
CA LYS A 86 -28.86 -30.32 5.27
C LYS A 86 -27.93 -29.83 4.14
N GLN A 87 -27.28 -28.67 4.33
CA GLN A 87 -26.21 -28.18 3.46
C GLN A 87 -25.01 -29.15 3.44
N LYS A 88 -24.67 -29.68 2.27
CA LYS A 88 -23.39 -30.36 2.01
C LYS A 88 -22.26 -29.32 2.01
N ARG A 89 -21.45 -29.28 3.07
CA ARG A 89 -20.15 -28.59 3.06
C ARG A 89 -19.14 -29.38 2.23
N SER A 90 -18.60 -28.75 1.19
CA SER A 90 -17.49 -29.24 0.38
C SER A 90 -16.20 -29.32 1.20
N GLN A 91 -15.59 -30.50 1.28
CA GLN A 91 -14.28 -30.70 1.91
C GLN A 91 -13.16 -30.23 0.97
N THR A 92 -12.35 -29.28 1.42
CA THR A 92 -11.15 -28.84 0.73
C THR A 92 -10.05 -29.90 0.91
N ALA A 93 -9.62 -30.53 -0.19
CA ALA A 93 -8.48 -31.45 -0.21
C ALA A 93 -7.16 -30.69 0.05
N ARG A 94 -6.37 -31.16 1.03
CA ARG A 94 -5.01 -30.68 1.27
C ARG A 94 -4.06 -31.24 0.20
N LEU A 95 -3.43 -30.37 -0.58
CA LEU A 95 -2.29 -30.72 -1.44
C LEU A 95 -1.04 -30.92 -0.57
N ILE A 96 -0.46 -32.12 -0.64
CA ILE A 96 0.85 -32.45 -0.06
C ILE A 96 1.90 -32.17 -1.14
N GLN A 97 2.82 -31.23 -0.89
CA GLN A 97 4.02 -31.03 -1.70
C GLN A 97 5.05 -32.12 -1.39
N THR A 98 5.42 -32.92 -2.38
CA THR A 98 6.59 -33.82 -2.33
C THR A 98 7.81 -33.10 -2.93
N THR A 99 8.95 -33.19 -2.24
CA THR A 99 10.24 -32.67 -2.72
C THR A 99 10.98 -33.80 -3.48
N PRO A 100 11.63 -33.56 -4.63
CA PRO A 100 12.37 -34.60 -5.34
C PRO A 100 13.75 -34.85 -4.73
N ALA A 101 14.19 -36.11 -4.75
CA ALA A 101 15.50 -36.57 -4.28
C ALA A 101 16.66 -36.22 -5.25
N PRO A 102 17.92 -36.11 -4.78
CA PRO A 102 19.07 -35.77 -5.63
C PRO A 102 19.57 -36.98 -6.44
N LEU A 103 20.03 -36.73 -7.67
CA LEU A 103 20.62 -37.74 -8.56
C LEU A 103 22.06 -38.12 -8.17
N PRO A 104 22.51 -39.36 -8.45
CA PRO A 104 23.85 -39.84 -8.11
C PRO A 104 24.93 -39.39 -9.10
N VAL A 105 26.14 -39.16 -8.59
CA VAL A 105 27.35 -38.78 -9.34
C VAL A 105 28.05 -40.03 -9.87
N LYS A 106 28.43 -40.04 -11.16
CA LYS A 106 29.25 -41.10 -11.80
C LYS A 106 30.76 -40.84 -11.61
N GLU A 107 31.50 -41.86 -11.17
CA GLU A 107 32.96 -41.88 -11.16
C GLU A 107 33.55 -42.15 -12.57
N LYS A 108 34.74 -41.58 -12.86
CA LYS A 108 35.51 -41.77 -14.10
C LYS A 108 36.56 -42.90 -13.97
N PRO A 109 36.90 -43.61 -15.06
CA PRO A 109 37.82 -44.74 -15.01
C PRO A 109 39.30 -44.33 -14.96
N ARG A 110 40.10 -45.18 -14.31
CA ARG A 110 41.57 -45.10 -14.19
C ARG A 110 42.26 -45.37 -15.54
N GLY A 111 43.08 -44.42 -15.99
CA GLY A 111 43.92 -44.54 -17.18
C GLY A 111 45.39 -44.89 -16.88
N SER A 112 45.87 -45.91 -17.58
CA SER A 112 47.24 -46.33 -17.94
C SER A 112 48.47 -45.61 -17.37
N SER A 113 49.42 -46.44 -16.93
CA SER A 113 50.73 -46.20 -16.30
C SER A 113 51.76 -45.37 -17.10
N ARG A 114 51.45 -44.85 -18.29
CA ARG A 114 52.31 -43.88 -19.00
C ARG A 114 52.14 -42.43 -18.53
N ALA A 115 51.06 -42.10 -17.82
CA ALA A 115 50.86 -40.76 -17.24
C ALA A 115 51.74 -40.47 -16.00
N ILE A 116 52.31 -41.51 -15.37
CA ILE A 116 53.03 -41.39 -14.09
C ILE A 116 54.45 -40.81 -14.27
N VAL A 117 55.07 -41.00 -15.44
CA VAL A 117 56.43 -40.51 -15.74
C VAL A 117 56.43 -39.02 -16.11
N THR A 118 55.37 -38.51 -16.74
CA THR A 118 55.19 -37.06 -16.98
C THR A 118 54.72 -36.31 -15.73
N LEU A 119 53.98 -36.95 -14.82
CA LEU A 119 53.57 -36.34 -13.54
C LEU A 119 54.73 -36.15 -12.54
N SER A 120 55.71 -37.04 -12.53
CA SER A 120 56.84 -36.99 -11.59
C SER A 120 57.84 -35.86 -11.91
N LEU A 121 58.06 -35.54 -13.20
CA LEU A 121 58.86 -34.38 -13.62
C LEU A 121 58.16 -33.03 -13.35
N GLY A 122 56.83 -32.99 -13.39
CA GLY A 122 56.03 -31.80 -13.05
C GLY A 122 56.02 -31.49 -11.54
N LEU A 123 56.05 -32.53 -10.69
CA LEU A 123 56.08 -32.37 -9.23
C LEU A 123 57.41 -31.83 -8.71
N GLY A 124 58.53 -32.29 -9.27
CA GLY A 124 59.87 -31.81 -8.89
C GLY A 124 60.10 -30.33 -9.27
N SER A 125 59.59 -29.91 -10.44
CA SER A 125 59.67 -28.52 -10.90
C SER A 125 58.75 -27.58 -10.09
N ALA A 126 57.55 -28.04 -9.71
CA ALA A 126 56.67 -27.29 -8.82
C ALA A 126 57.23 -27.11 -7.40
N LEU A 127 57.85 -28.16 -6.84
CA LEU A 127 58.51 -28.11 -5.53
C LEU A 127 59.76 -27.22 -5.55
N GLY A 128 60.54 -27.26 -6.62
CA GLY A 128 61.70 -26.37 -6.80
C GLY A 128 61.30 -24.90 -6.92
N ALA A 129 60.24 -24.60 -7.68
CA ALA A 129 59.69 -23.25 -7.77
C ALA A 129 59.14 -22.76 -6.41
N TRP A 130 58.45 -23.63 -5.67
CA TRP A 130 57.94 -23.32 -4.33
C TRP A 130 59.05 -23.12 -3.29
N TRP A 131 60.13 -23.91 -3.34
CA TRP A 131 61.29 -23.74 -2.46
C TRP A 131 62.03 -22.43 -2.73
N TYR A 132 62.17 -22.04 -4.02
CA TYR A 132 62.81 -20.78 -4.42
C TYR A 132 62.02 -19.54 -3.99
N THR A 133 60.69 -19.55 -4.15
CA THR A 133 59.80 -18.43 -3.77
C THR A 133 59.74 -18.20 -2.26
N LYS A 134 60.07 -19.22 -1.45
CA LYS A 134 60.21 -19.12 0.01
C LYS A 134 61.55 -18.56 0.47
N ARG A 135 62.59 -18.61 -0.37
CA ARG A 135 63.98 -18.28 0.00
C ARG A 135 64.43 -16.89 -0.47
N PHE A 136 63.83 -16.36 -1.55
CA PHE A 136 64.21 -15.07 -2.15
C PHE A 136 63.00 -14.11 -2.23
N ASP A 137 63.26 -12.82 -1.97
CA ASP A 137 62.25 -11.76 -2.01
C ASP A 137 61.89 -11.41 -3.48
N ILE A 138 60.70 -11.84 -3.92
CA ILE A 138 60.24 -11.76 -5.31
C ILE A 138 59.77 -10.35 -5.72
N THR A 139 59.71 -9.41 -4.78
CA THR A 139 59.42 -8.00 -5.11
C THR A 139 60.51 -7.33 -5.97
N ALA A 140 61.68 -7.96 -6.09
CA ALA A 140 62.86 -7.42 -6.76
C ALA A 140 63.24 -8.10 -8.10
N LEU A 141 62.31 -8.72 -8.84
CA LEU A 141 62.63 -9.27 -10.18
C LEU A 141 62.30 -8.30 -11.33
N PRO A 142 63.28 -7.90 -12.16
CA PRO A 142 63.06 -7.07 -13.34
C PRO A 142 62.49 -7.90 -14.50
N ASN A 143 61.76 -7.24 -15.40
CA ASN A 143 61.11 -7.70 -16.65
C ASN A 143 61.35 -9.15 -17.12
N LEU A 144 60.28 -9.76 -17.66
CA LEU A 144 60.15 -11.10 -18.22
C LEU A 144 61.39 -11.71 -18.94
N PRO A 145 62.22 -10.96 -19.70
CA PRO A 145 63.45 -11.49 -20.31
C PRO A 145 64.47 -12.07 -19.32
N ASN A 146 64.55 -11.53 -18.10
CA ASN A 146 65.54 -11.97 -17.11
C ASN A 146 65.19 -13.32 -16.47
N ALA A 147 63.91 -13.67 -16.40
CA ALA A 147 63.45 -14.97 -15.90
C ALA A 147 63.82 -16.12 -16.84
N VAL A 148 63.82 -15.86 -18.16
CA VAL A 148 64.22 -16.83 -19.19
C VAL A 148 65.74 -17.08 -19.15
N ASN A 149 66.53 -16.01 -19.02
CA ASN A 149 67.98 -16.11 -18.85
C ASN A 149 68.35 -16.86 -17.55
N PHE A 150 67.62 -16.63 -16.48
CA PHE A 150 67.82 -17.37 -15.23
C PHE A 150 67.49 -18.87 -15.37
N ALA A 151 66.36 -19.22 -15.99
CA ALA A 151 65.97 -20.62 -16.18
C ALA A 151 66.99 -21.40 -17.04
N THR A 152 67.56 -20.75 -18.05
CA THR A 152 68.60 -21.34 -18.90
C THR A 152 69.93 -21.52 -18.16
N GLU A 153 70.36 -20.57 -17.33
CA GLU A 153 71.55 -20.72 -16.48
C GLU A 153 71.39 -21.76 -15.37
N TRP A 154 70.19 -21.85 -14.76
CA TRP A 154 69.91 -22.86 -13.74
C TRP A 154 69.94 -24.28 -14.33
N LEU A 155 69.36 -24.51 -15.50
CA LEU A 155 69.41 -25.80 -16.19
C LEU A 155 70.83 -26.22 -16.59
N LYS A 156 71.69 -25.25 -16.96
CA LYS A 156 73.12 -25.50 -17.17
C LYS A 156 73.83 -25.89 -15.86
N SER A 157 73.50 -25.23 -14.75
CA SER A 157 74.12 -25.47 -13.44
C SER A 157 73.72 -26.81 -12.80
N ALA A 158 72.52 -27.32 -13.10
CA ALA A 158 72.01 -28.60 -12.60
C ALA A 158 72.63 -29.84 -13.31
N GLY A 159 73.59 -29.63 -14.22
CA GLY A 159 74.28 -30.71 -14.95
C GLY A 159 73.40 -31.46 -15.97
N ALA A 160 72.20 -30.95 -16.26
CA ALA A 160 71.23 -31.59 -17.14
C ALA A 160 71.51 -31.41 -18.64
N VAL A 161 72.48 -30.58 -19.01
CA VAL A 161 72.86 -30.28 -20.40
C VAL A 161 74.36 -30.58 -20.57
N LYS A 162 74.71 -31.69 -21.24
CA LYS A 162 76.09 -31.93 -21.69
C LYS A 162 76.30 -31.23 -23.03
N ARG A 163 77.48 -30.61 -23.20
CA ARG A 163 77.92 -29.91 -24.42
C ARG A 163 77.97 -30.86 -25.65
N VAL A 164 76.85 -31.20 -26.28
CA VAL A 164 76.72 -31.52 -27.73
C VAL A 164 75.23 -31.43 -28.10
N GLY A 165 74.85 -30.42 -28.91
CA GLY A 165 73.61 -30.37 -29.70
C GLY A 165 72.29 -30.22 -28.94
N PHE A 166 71.61 -29.07 -29.07
CA PHE A 166 70.26 -28.81 -28.55
C PHE A 166 69.25 -29.83 -29.09
N GLY A 167 68.95 -30.86 -28.30
CA GLY A 167 67.95 -31.88 -28.63
C GLY A 167 66.52 -31.43 -28.29
N PHE A 168 65.52 -32.01 -28.96
CA PHE A 168 64.08 -31.74 -28.70
C PHE A 168 63.70 -31.92 -27.22
N THR A 169 64.29 -32.90 -26.53
CA THR A 169 64.04 -33.19 -25.11
C THR A 169 64.55 -32.10 -24.17
N GLU A 170 65.70 -31.50 -24.46
CA GLU A 170 66.25 -30.37 -23.70
C GLU A 170 65.37 -29.11 -23.89
N GLY A 171 64.88 -28.87 -25.10
CA GLY A 171 63.94 -27.79 -25.39
C GLY A 171 62.61 -27.94 -24.62
N VAL A 172 62.08 -29.16 -24.52
CA VAL A 172 60.87 -29.43 -23.73
C VAL A 172 61.11 -29.19 -22.23
N LEU A 173 62.26 -29.61 -21.69
CA LEU A 173 62.59 -29.37 -20.28
C LEU A 173 62.73 -27.88 -19.95
N VAL A 174 63.40 -27.10 -20.81
CA VAL A 174 63.51 -25.64 -20.67
C VAL A 174 62.14 -24.98 -20.71
N ALA A 175 61.30 -25.33 -21.68
CA ALA A 175 59.96 -24.78 -21.82
C ALA A 175 59.06 -25.11 -20.62
N THR A 176 59.14 -26.34 -20.11
CA THR A 176 58.35 -26.77 -18.95
C THR A 176 58.79 -26.02 -17.68
N ALA A 177 60.09 -25.85 -17.45
CA ALA A 177 60.60 -25.09 -16.31
C ALA A 177 60.18 -23.60 -16.37
N ALA A 178 60.27 -22.98 -17.55
CA ALA A 178 59.83 -21.60 -17.75
C ALA A 178 58.31 -21.43 -17.55
N PHE A 179 57.52 -22.39 -18.04
CA PHE A 179 56.06 -22.38 -17.85
C PHE A 179 55.67 -22.57 -16.38
N SER A 180 56.30 -23.50 -15.66
CA SER A 180 56.06 -23.71 -14.24
C SER A 180 56.43 -22.48 -13.41
N LEU A 181 57.52 -21.79 -13.73
CA LEU A 181 57.94 -20.57 -13.03
C LEU A 181 56.94 -19.43 -13.27
N THR A 182 56.54 -19.20 -14.52
CA THR A 182 55.58 -18.14 -14.88
C THR A 182 54.19 -18.40 -14.31
N MET A 183 53.72 -19.65 -14.35
CA MET A 183 52.44 -20.06 -13.74
C MET A 183 52.47 -19.90 -12.22
N GLY A 184 53.57 -20.27 -11.56
CA GLY A 184 53.75 -20.06 -10.11
C GLY A 184 53.65 -18.59 -9.71
N LEU A 185 54.31 -17.70 -10.47
CA LEU A 185 54.26 -16.26 -10.26
C LEU A 185 52.85 -15.68 -10.50
N ALA A 186 52.15 -16.16 -11.53
CA ALA A 186 50.78 -15.76 -11.82
C ALA A 186 49.82 -16.15 -10.69
N LEU A 187 49.93 -17.39 -10.19
CA LEU A 187 49.12 -17.88 -9.07
C LEU A 187 49.41 -17.11 -7.77
N GLN A 188 50.66 -16.72 -7.53
CA GLN A 188 51.01 -15.91 -6.35
C GLN A 188 50.45 -14.49 -6.43
N ARG A 189 50.54 -13.83 -7.60
CA ARG A 189 49.88 -12.52 -7.82
C ARG A 189 48.36 -12.62 -7.67
N LEU A 190 47.75 -13.67 -8.20
CA LEU A 190 46.32 -13.91 -8.05
C LEU A 190 45.96 -14.09 -6.57
N GLY A 191 46.75 -14.84 -5.80
CA GLY A 191 46.57 -14.99 -4.35
C GLY A 191 46.64 -13.67 -3.60
N TYR A 192 47.61 -12.81 -3.94
CA TYR A 192 47.73 -11.47 -3.35
C TYR A 192 46.51 -10.59 -3.65
N ILE A 193 46.04 -10.59 -4.91
CA ILE A 193 44.84 -9.84 -5.32
C ILE A 193 43.61 -10.37 -4.59
N LEU A 194 43.43 -11.68 -4.52
CA LEU A 194 42.30 -12.30 -3.81
C LEU A 194 42.33 -11.99 -2.31
N GLN A 195 43.51 -11.95 -1.68
CA GLN A 195 43.69 -11.57 -0.29
C GLN A 195 43.39 -10.08 -0.05
N TYR A 196 43.77 -9.22 -1.00
CA TYR A 196 43.40 -7.81 -0.98
C TYR A 196 41.88 -7.61 -1.04
N TYR A 197 41.19 -8.33 -1.94
CA TYR A 197 39.73 -8.29 -2.04
C TYR A 197 39.02 -8.95 -0.85
N SER A 198 39.59 -9.98 -0.22
CA SER A 198 39.01 -10.61 0.97
C SER A 198 39.26 -9.83 2.26
N SER A 199 40.22 -8.90 2.27
CA SER A 199 40.51 -8.00 3.40
C SER A 199 39.45 -6.91 3.62
N TYR A 200 38.57 -6.66 2.63
CA TYR A 200 37.43 -5.79 2.81
C TYR A 200 36.49 -6.42 3.84
N LYS A 201 36.36 -5.78 5.00
CA LYS A 201 35.34 -6.15 5.99
C LYS A 201 34.00 -6.25 5.27
N ALA A 202 33.37 -7.43 5.33
CA ALA A 202 32.05 -7.66 4.76
C ALA A 202 31.15 -6.48 5.13
N HIS A 203 30.60 -5.79 4.11
CA HIS A 203 29.73 -4.65 4.32
C HIS A 203 28.62 -5.09 5.26
N LYS A 204 28.67 -4.63 6.53
CA LYS A 204 27.64 -4.94 7.51
C LYS A 204 26.37 -4.35 6.93
N LYS A 205 25.46 -5.21 6.47
CA LYS A 205 24.10 -4.78 6.12
C LYS A 205 23.56 -4.12 7.38
N ILE A 206 23.47 -2.80 7.37
CA ILE A 206 22.76 -2.07 8.41
C ILE A 206 21.37 -2.72 8.45
N PRO A 207 20.92 -3.27 9.59
CA PRO A 207 19.59 -3.81 9.68
C PRO A 207 18.64 -2.73 9.20
N ARG A 208 17.84 -3.02 8.17
CA ARG A 208 16.77 -2.10 7.78
C ARG A 208 15.91 -1.98 9.03
N LEU A 209 15.95 -0.81 9.68
CA LEU A 209 15.05 -0.54 10.79
C LEU A 209 13.65 -0.84 10.27
N PRO A 210 12.85 -1.66 10.97
CA PRO A 210 11.48 -1.89 10.56
C PRO A 210 10.82 -0.51 10.51
N VAL A 211 10.44 -0.07 9.30
CA VAL A 211 9.65 1.15 9.18
C VAL A 211 8.36 0.84 9.91
N ARG A 212 8.14 1.50 11.05
CA ARG A 212 6.87 1.38 11.79
C ARG A 212 5.77 1.69 10.79
N ASN A 213 4.83 0.76 10.61
CA ASN A 213 3.74 0.92 9.67
C ASN A 213 2.75 1.95 10.22
N LEU A 214 3.09 3.23 10.08
CA LEU A 214 2.28 4.35 10.57
C LEU A 214 0.95 4.45 9.82
N LEU A 215 0.84 3.90 8.61
CA LEU A 215 -0.39 3.96 7.82
C LEU A 215 -1.53 3.14 8.43
N ASN A 216 -1.21 2.08 9.17
CA ASN A 216 -2.17 1.04 9.55
C ASN A 216 -2.03 0.57 11.01
N GLY A 217 -1.30 1.33 11.84
CA GLY A 217 -1.10 1.00 13.25
C GLY A 217 -2.38 1.14 14.06
N ARG A 218 -2.56 0.27 15.08
CA ARG A 218 -3.55 0.51 16.14
C ARG A 218 -3.18 1.78 16.89
N GLY A 219 -4.17 2.60 17.18
CA GLY A 219 -4.01 3.82 17.99
C GLY A 219 -5.16 3.96 18.97
N TRP A 220 -5.50 5.20 19.30
CA TRP A 220 -6.52 5.52 20.31
C TRP A 220 -7.96 5.17 19.89
N LEU A 221 -8.28 5.30 18.60
CA LEU A 221 -9.64 5.11 18.09
C LEU A 221 -10.14 3.66 18.28
N ASP A 222 -11.40 3.54 18.72
CA ASP A 222 -12.13 2.27 18.82
C ASP A 222 -13.34 2.25 17.86
N PRO A 223 -13.49 1.20 17.02
CA PRO A 223 -14.51 1.17 15.98
C PRO A 223 -15.93 0.97 16.53
N ASN A 224 -16.06 0.46 17.76
CA ASN A 224 -17.31 0.06 18.37
C ASN A 224 -17.73 1.04 19.47
N VAL A 225 -16.76 1.64 20.17
CA VAL A 225 -17.01 2.49 21.33
C VAL A 225 -16.71 3.95 21.05
N PHE A 226 -17.63 4.84 21.43
CA PHE A 226 -17.37 6.27 21.47
C PHE A 226 -16.49 6.64 22.65
N GLN A 227 -15.41 7.37 22.38
CA GLN A 227 -14.47 7.86 23.38
C GLN A 227 -14.35 9.39 23.29
N LYS A 228 -13.98 10.05 24.39
CA LYS A 228 -14.00 11.51 24.48
C LYS A 228 -12.60 12.12 24.37
N LEU A 229 -12.46 13.19 23.60
CA LEU A 229 -11.26 14.03 23.58
C LEU A 229 -11.62 15.49 23.92
N PRO A 230 -10.80 16.20 24.71
CA PRO A 230 -10.97 17.62 24.95
C PRO A 230 -10.54 18.44 23.74
N LEU A 231 -11.33 19.45 23.40
CA LEU A 231 -10.97 20.49 22.42
C LEU A 231 -9.90 21.40 23.02
N ILE A 232 -8.72 21.47 22.41
CA ILE A 232 -7.61 22.31 22.88
C ILE A 232 -7.35 23.53 22.00
N LYS A 233 -7.81 23.52 20.75
CA LYS A 233 -7.69 24.68 19.84
C LYS A 233 -8.88 24.73 18.91
N LYS A 234 -9.42 25.94 18.72
CA LYS A 234 -10.45 26.26 17.72
C LYS A 234 -10.04 27.54 16.99
N GLU A 235 -9.92 27.47 15.68
CA GLU A 235 -9.43 28.57 14.83
C GLU A 235 -10.34 28.73 13.61
N LEU A 236 -10.76 29.96 13.32
CA LEU A 236 -11.53 30.29 12.13
C LEU A 236 -10.57 30.42 10.94
N LEU A 237 -10.73 29.58 9.91
CA LEU A 237 -9.88 29.57 8.71
C LEU A 237 -10.45 30.42 7.57
N SER A 238 -11.77 30.42 7.41
CA SER A 238 -12.51 31.19 6.39
C SER A 238 -13.84 31.66 6.97
N ALA A 239 -14.76 32.20 6.16
CA ALA A 239 -16.05 32.72 6.64
C ALA A 239 -16.87 31.71 7.47
N ASP A 240 -16.76 30.42 7.15
CA ASP A 240 -17.56 29.36 7.76
C ASP A 240 -16.76 28.07 8.03
N SER A 241 -15.45 28.05 7.82
CA SER A 241 -14.61 26.87 8.05
C SER A 241 -13.70 27.05 9.25
N TYR A 242 -13.64 26.02 10.10
CA TYR A 242 -12.91 26.02 11.35
C TYR A 242 -11.90 24.87 11.39
N ARG A 243 -10.75 25.12 12.02
CA ARG A 243 -9.81 24.10 12.48
C ARG A 243 -10.10 23.80 13.94
N PHE A 244 -10.33 22.53 14.25
CA PHE A 244 -10.48 22.01 15.60
C PHE A 244 -9.31 21.06 15.89
N VAL A 245 -8.64 21.24 17.03
CA VAL A 245 -7.57 20.36 17.49
C VAL A 245 -7.96 19.77 18.82
N PHE A 246 -7.95 18.45 18.91
CA PHE A 246 -8.28 17.68 20.10
C PHE A 246 -7.02 17.01 20.65
N ALA A 247 -6.83 17.03 21.97
CA ALA A 247 -5.69 16.37 22.60
C ALA A 247 -5.99 14.89 22.82
N LEU A 248 -5.10 14.00 22.36
CA LEU A 248 -5.12 12.59 22.72
C LEU A 248 -4.69 12.41 24.19
N PRO A 249 -5.04 11.28 24.84
CA PRO A 249 -4.69 11.02 26.24
C PRO A 249 -3.20 11.11 26.59
N SER A 250 -2.31 10.94 25.61
CA SER A 250 -0.86 11.07 25.78
C SER A 250 -0.26 11.77 24.57
N SER A 251 0.79 12.57 24.79
CA SER A 251 1.47 13.36 23.75
C SER A 251 2.20 12.52 22.70
N ASP A 252 2.53 11.24 22.98
CA ASP A 252 3.13 10.30 22.02
C ASP A 252 2.10 9.31 21.43
N MET A 253 0.83 9.42 21.83
CA MET A 253 -0.22 8.57 21.30
C MET A 253 -0.51 8.91 19.84
N MET A 254 -0.80 7.88 19.04
CA MET A 254 -1.27 8.06 17.66
C MET A 254 -2.79 7.87 17.60
N VAL A 255 -3.45 8.58 16.69
CA VAL A 255 -4.90 8.48 16.51
C VAL A 255 -5.33 7.07 16.10
N GLY A 256 -4.56 6.38 15.25
CA GLY A 256 -4.86 5.01 14.82
C GLY A 256 -5.87 4.93 13.69
N LEU A 257 -5.88 5.92 12.80
CA LEU A 257 -6.80 5.98 11.67
C LEU A 257 -6.09 5.48 10.41
N PRO A 258 -6.53 4.36 9.81
CA PRO A 258 -6.04 3.94 8.50
C PRO A 258 -6.35 4.95 7.40
N ILE A 259 -5.45 5.08 6.43
CA ILE A 259 -5.62 6.02 5.32
C ILE A 259 -6.76 5.58 4.41
N GLY A 260 -7.69 6.49 4.14
CA GLY A 260 -8.96 6.22 3.46
C GLY A 260 -10.15 6.04 4.42
N GLN A 261 -9.91 5.98 5.72
CA GLN A 261 -10.96 5.89 6.73
C GLN A 261 -11.17 7.23 7.45
N HIS A 262 -12.32 7.35 8.10
CA HIS A 262 -12.78 8.54 8.80
C HIS A 262 -13.23 8.22 10.23
N VAL A 263 -13.52 9.26 11.02
CA VAL A 263 -14.11 9.17 12.36
C VAL A 263 -15.56 9.60 12.33
N SER A 264 -16.36 9.04 13.23
CA SER A 264 -17.73 9.44 13.52
C SER A 264 -17.72 10.32 14.77
N ILE A 265 -18.29 11.52 14.66
CA ILE A 265 -18.46 12.45 15.77
C ILE A 265 -19.94 12.48 16.14
N ARG A 266 -20.21 12.40 17.44
CA ARG A 266 -21.57 12.47 17.98
C ARG A 266 -21.73 13.67 18.90
N GLY A 267 -22.85 14.35 18.78
CA GLY A 267 -23.23 15.49 19.62
C GLY A 267 -24.73 15.48 19.92
N LEU A 268 -25.12 16.12 21.02
CA LEU A 268 -26.52 16.29 21.39
C LEU A 268 -27.00 17.66 20.86
N VAL A 269 -27.97 17.64 19.95
CA VAL A 269 -28.56 18.85 19.35
C VAL A 269 -30.06 18.81 19.60
N ASN A 270 -30.60 19.80 20.33
CA ASN A 270 -32.03 19.89 20.67
C ASN A 270 -32.60 18.58 21.27
N GLY A 271 -31.84 17.92 22.15
CA GLY A 271 -32.23 16.65 22.79
C GLY A 271 -32.10 15.41 21.91
N LYS A 272 -31.68 15.54 20.64
CA LYS A 272 -31.43 14.41 19.73
C LYS A 272 -29.93 14.17 19.57
N LEU A 273 -29.51 12.90 19.65
CA LEU A 273 -28.15 12.52 19.31
C LEU A 273 -27.98 12.53 17.78
N VAL A 274 -27.08 13.39 17.31
CA VAL A 274 -26.74 13.52 15.90
C VAL A 274 -25.30 13.03 15.71
N SER A 275 -25.09 12.17 14.72
CA SER A 275 -23.77 11.64 14.38
C SER A 275 -23.42 11.93 12.92
N ARG A 276 -22.18 12.35 12.64
CA ARG A 276 -21.67 12.58 11.27
C ARG A 276 -20.21 12.13 11.14
N SER A 277 -19.82 11.81 9.91
CA SER A 277 -18.47 11.38 9.56
C SER A 277 -17.58 12.56 9.19
N TYR A 278 -16.33 12.53 9.65
CA TYR A 278 -15.30 13.51 9.30
C TYR A 278 -13.95 12.83 9.14
N THR A 279 -13.18 13.26 8.15
CA THR A 279 -11.80 12.81 7.98
C THR A 279 -10.83 13.81 8.61
N PRO A 280 -10.07 13.41 9.64
CA PRO A 280 -9.01 14.23 10.23
C PRO A 280 -7.98 14.67 9.20
N THR A 281 -7.50 15.92 9.33
CA THR A 281 -6.36 16.44 8.57
C THR A 281 -5.03 16.02 9.18
N SER A 282 -5.02 15.69 10.48
CA SER A 282 -3.91 14.99 11.14
C SER A 282 -3.83 13.52 10.70
N ASN A 283 -2.62 12.96 10.69
CA ASN A 283 -2.37 11.54 10.44
C ASN A 283 -1.62 10.88 11.62
N ASN A 284 -1.31 9.59 11.51
CA ASN A 284 -0.66 8.83 12.58
C ASN A 284 0.79 9.26 12.90
N SER A 285 1.37 10.17 12.10
CA SER A 285 2.66 10.80 12.40
C SER A 285 2.53 12.03 13.30
N ASP A 286 1.35 12.65 13.34
CA ASP A 286 1.04 13.78 14.22
C ASP A 286 0.66 13.25 15.61
N ARG A 287 1.67 13.13 16.46
CA ARG A 287 1.54 12.54 17.80
C ARG A 287 0.75 13.46 18.73
N GLY A 288 -0.08 12.85 19.58
CA GLY A 288 -0.77 13.54 20.67
C GLY A 288 -2.00 14.35 20.27
N VAL A 289 -2.35 14.41 18.97
CA VAL A 289 -3.43 15.27 18.49
C VAL A 289 -4.33 14.57 17.46
N LEU A 290 -5.58 15.01 17.42
CA LEU A 290 -6.52 14.77 16.32
C LEU A 290 -6.97 16.14 15.80
N GLU A 291 -6.65 16.47 14.56
CA GLU A 291 -7.01 17.73 13.91
C GLU A 291 -8.10 17.52 12.86
N LEU A 292 -9.08 18.41 12.86
CA LEU A 292 -10.20 18.44 11.93
C LEU A 292 -10.36 19.82 11.31
N VAL A 293 -10.59 19.86 9.99
CA VAL A 293 -11.04 21.05 9.28
C VAL A 293 -12.47 20.84 8.82
N ILE A 294 -13.39 21.64 9.34
CA ILE A 294 -14.83 21.46 9.17
C ILE A 294 -15.48 22.78 8.75
N LYS A 295 -16.27 22.73 7.68
CA LYS A 295 -17.17 23.81 7.28
C LYS A 295 -18.48 23.71 8.05
N CYS A 296 -18.85 24.78 8.73
CA CYS A 296 -20.07 24.90 9.50
C CYS A 296 -21.18 25.55 8.66
N TYR A 297 -22.10 24.71 8.21
CA TYR A 297 -23.26 25.16 7.44
C TYR A 297 -24.35 25.69 8.36
N PRO A 298 -24.96 26.86 8.11
CA PRO A 298 -26.01 27.41 8.98
C PRO A 298 -27.18 26.43 9.25
N ALA A 299 -27.60 25.69 8.22
CA ALA A 299 -28.63 24.67 8.32
C ALA A 299 -28.13 23.28 8.78
N GLY A 300 -26.83 23.15 9.08
CA GLY A 300 -26.23 21.88 9.47
C GLY A 300 -26.51 21.56 10.94
N GLU A 301 -27.25 20.49 11.20
CA GLU A 301 -27.62 20.04 12.55
C GLU A 301 -26.39 19.91 13.48
N LEU A 302 -25.43 19.04 13.14
CA LEU A 302 -24.24 18.83 13.98
C LEU A 302 -23.25 19.99 13.88
N THR A 303 -23.08 20.60 12.70
CA THR A 303 -22.02 21.59 12.51
C THR A 303 -22.37 22.93 13.15
N ASN A 304 -23.58 23.45 12.96
CA ASN A 304 -24.01 24.72 13.54
C ASN A 304 -24.66 24.53 14.91
N GLY A 305 -25.39 23.43 15.11
CA GLY A 305 -26.07 23.12 16.37
C GLY A 305 -25.17 22.55 17.47
N TYR A 306 -23.94 22.13 17.15
CA TYR A 306 -23.00 21.56 18.14
C TYR A 306 -21.56 22.04 17.92
N LEU A 307 -20.90 21.67 16.82
CA LEU A 307 -19.46 21.89 16.63
C LEU A 307 -19.07 23.38 16.67
N ARG A 308 -19.86 24.25 16.05
CA ARG A 308 -19.62 25.70 16.06
C ARG A 308 -19.73 26.30 17.46
N GLN A 309 -20.48 25.68 18.36
CA GLN A 309 -20.72 26.20 19.71
C GLN A 309 -19.67 25.73 20.72
N LEU A 310 -18.86 24.72 20.36
CA LEU A 310 -17.82 24.18 21.25
C LEU A 310 -16.83 25.25 21.71
N GLU A 311 -16.50 25.20 23.00
CA GLU A 311 -15.48 25.99 23.64
C GLU A 311 -14.24 25.15 23.97
N ILE A 312 -13.11 25.81 24.18
CA ILE A 312 -11.87 25.12 24.56
C ILE A 312 -12.10 24.43 25.92
N GLY A 313 -11.78 23.14 26.00
CA GLY A 313 -12.03 22.28 27.16
C GLY A 313 -13.18 21.30 26.96
N ASP A 314 -14.10 21.57 26.03
CA ASP A 314 -15.26 20.71 25.80
C ASP A 314 -14.85 19.30 25.34
N LEU A 315 -15.55 18.30 25.87
CA LEU A 315 -15.34 16.89 25.53
C LEU A 315 -16.21 16.48 24.35
N VAL A 316 -15.57 16.03 23.27
CA VAL A 316 -16.25 15.57 22.06
C VAL A 316 -16.10 14.06 21.89
N GLU A 317 -17.19 13.39 21.54
CA GLU A 317 -17.22 11.94 21.34
C GLU A 317 -16.80 11.55 19.91
N PHE A 318 -15.82 10.65 19.83
CA PHE A 318 -15.27 10.08 18.60
C PHE A 318 -15.39 8.56 18.61
N ARG A 319 -15.78 7.99 17.46
CA ARG A 319 -15.74 6.53 17.18
C ARG A 319 -15.07 6.30 15.84
N GLY A 320 -14.25 5.28 15.71
CA GLY A 320 -13.57 4.97 14.47
C GLY A 320 -12.47 3.92 14.63
N PRO A 321 -11.83 3.47 13.56
CA PRO A 321 -11.99 3.97 12.20
C PRO A 321 -13.25 3.42 11.51
N LYS A 322 -13.83 4.19 10.59
CA LYS A 322 -14.97 3.81 9.74
C LYS A 322 -14.67 4.04 8.26
N GLY A 323 -15.35 3.30 7.38
CA GLY A 323 -15.21 3.38 5.92
C GLY A 323 -14.52 2.15 5.31
N GLY A 324 -14.90 1.79 4.09
CA GLY A 324 -14.36 0.62 3.37
C GLY A 324 -13.04 0.87 2.63
N ILE A 325 -12.67 2.13 2.42
CA ILE A 325 -11.47 2.49 1.68
C ILE A 325 -10.25 2.37 2.58
N ARG A 326 -9.26 1.60 2.13
CA ARG A 326 -7.96 1.47 2.80
C ARG A 326 -6.82 1.55 1.80
N TYR A 327 -6.13 2.69 1.80
CA TYR A 327 -4.98 2.90 0.94
C TYR A 327 -3.77 2.10 1.41
N VAL A 328 -3.07 1.49 0.46
CA VAL A 328 -1.76 0.88 0.65
C VAL A 328 -0.85 1.30 -0.50
N PRO A 329 0.46 1.52 -0.26
CA PRO A 329 1.40 1.83 -1.33
C PRO A 329 1.34 0.80 -2.45
N GLY A 330 1.25 1.26 -3.70
CA GLY A 330 1.09 0.39 -4.88
C GLY A 330 -0.36 0.00 -5.21
N MET A 331 -1.36 0.47 -4.46
CA MET A 331 -2.79 0.30 -4.79
C MET A 331 -3.15 0.87 -6.18
N ALA A 332 -2.47 1.94 -6.60
CA ALA A 332 -2.61 2.57 -7.90
C ALA A 332 -1.27 3.22 -8.30
N GLN A 333 -0.98 3.23 -9.60
CA GLN A 333 0.14 4.00 -10.13
C GLN A 333 -0.26 5.48 -10.28
N LYS A 334 -1.51 5.73 -10.68
CA LYS A 334 -2.04 7.08 -10.90
C LYS A 334 -3.39 7.26 -10.22
N ILE A 335 -3.55 8.38 -9.54
CA ILE A 335 -4.77 8.73 -8.81
C ILE A 335 -5.29 10.08 -9.30
N GLY A 336 -6.51 10.08 -9.84
CA GLY A 336 -7.30 11.30 -10.00
C GLY A 336 -8.08 11.60 -8.72
N MET A 337 -8.22 12.87 -8.35
CA MET A 337 -9.05 13.27 -7.22
C MET A 337 -9.94 14.43 -7.63
N VAL A 338 -11.22 14.36 -7.28
CA VAL A 338 -12.17 15.47 -7.40
C VAL A 338 -12.69 15.80 -6.01
N ALA A 339 -12.35 16.99 -5.51
CA ALA A 339 -12.79 17.49 -4.22
C ALA A 339 -13.68 18.72 -4.39
N GLY A 340 -14.76 18.81 -3.61
CA GLY A 340 -15.61 20.00 -3.52
C GLY A 340 -15.70 20.52 -2.09
N GLY A 341 -15.30 21.77 -1.84
CA GLY A 341 -15.38 22.38 -0.51
C GLY A 341 -14.65 21.56 0.57
N THR A 342 -15.37 21.05 1.58
CA THR A 342 -14.82 20.19 2.65
C THR A 342 -14.48 18.78 2.22
N GLY A 343 -14.89 18.34 1.03
CA GLY A 343 -14.49 17.06 0.46
C GLY A 343 -12.98 16.95 0.20
N ILE A 344 -12.21 18.00 0.49
CA ILE A 344 -10.75 17.98 0.44
C ILE A 344 -10.11 17.15 1.55
N THR A 345 -10.73 16.98 2.72
CA THR A 345 -10.03 16.34 3.86
C THR A 345 -9.72 14.86 3.64
N PRO A 346 -10.57 14.02 3.02
CA PRO A 346 -10.18 12.66 2.62
C PRO A 346 -9.04 12.67 1.60
N MET A 347 -9.07 13.59 0.63
CA MET A 347 -8.02 13.71 -0.38
C MET A 347 -6.69 14.13 0.25
N TYR A 348 -6.73 15.10 1.16
CA TYR A 348 -5.56 15.59 1.90
C TYR A 348 -4.91 14.47 2.72
N GLN A 349 -5.72 13.62 3.37
CA GLN A 349 -5.23 12.45 4.10
C GLN A 349 -4.43 11.50 3.18
N LEU A 350 -4.93 11.20 1.98
CA LEU A 350 -4.23 10.39 0.99
C LEU A 350 -2.97 11.08 0.45
N ILE A 351 -3.06 12.37 0.11
CA ILE A 351 -1.94 13.17 -0.41
C ILE A 351 -0.78 13.17 0.59
N ARG A 352 -1.06 13.38 1.88
CA ARG A 352 -0.06 13.28 2.95
C ARG A 352 0.56 11.90 3.00
N ALA A 353 -0.25 10.85 3.02
CA ALA A 353 0.24 9.47 3.08
C ALA A 353 1.19 9.10 1.93
N ILE A 354 0.89 9.57 0.72
CA ILE A 354 1.70 9.34 -0.48
C ILE A 354 2.96 10.21 -0.44
N CYS A 355 2.82 11.52 -0.27
CA CYS A 355 3.94 12.46 -0.36
C CYS A 355 4.93 12.34 0.81
N GLU A 356 4.46 12.01 2.01
CA GLU A 356 5.31 11.83 3.19
C GLU A 356 6.03 10.47 3.19
N ASN A 357 5.65 9.54 2.32
CA ASN A 357 6.30 8.25 2.15
C ASN A 357 7.29 8.27 0.98
N PRO A 358 8.62 8.30 1.22
CA PRO A 358 9.61 8.42 0.15
C PRO A 358 9.72 7.17 -0.76
N ARG A 359 9.00 6.08 -0.43
CA ARG A 359 8.93 4.87 -1.26
C ARG A 359 7.66 4.82 -2.10
N ASP A 360 6.75 5.75 -1.89
CA ASP A 360 5.51 5.80 -2.65
C ASP A 360 5.71 6.61 -3.93
N MET A 361 5.54 5.93 -5.07
CA MET A 361 5.73 6.51 -6.39
C MET A 361 4.39 6.81 -7.06
N THR A 362 3.27 6.69 -6.34
CA THR A 362 1.95 7.03 -6.89
C THR A 362 1.91 8.50 -7.31
N GLU A 363 1.43 8.76 -8.53
CA GLU A 363 1.15 10.10 -9.05
C GLU A 363 -0.29 10.49 -8.71
N VAL A 364 -0.51 11.69 -8.18
CA VAL A 364 -1.81 12.22 -7.77
C VAL A 364 -2.10 13.52 -8.53
N SER A 365 -3.24 13.57 -9.21
CA SER A 365 -3.79 14.78 -9.82
C SER A 365 -5.09 15.16 -9.12
N LEU A 366 -5.12 16.30 -8.44
CA LEU A 366 -6.30 16.82 -7.75
C LEU A 366 -6.95 17.96 -8.55
N ILE A 367 -8.25 17.83 -8.83
CA ILE A 367 -9.14 18.93 -9.19
C ILE A 367 -9.89 19.36 -7.93
N TYR A 368 -9.65 20.59 -7.47
CA TYR A 368 -10.28 21.11 -6.26
C TYR A 368 -11.21 22.27 -6.57
N ALA A 369 -12.51 22.05 -6.39
CA ALA A 369 -13.55 23.01 -6.74
C ALA A 369 -14.15 23.71 -5.52
N ASN A 370 -14.26 25.03 -5.60
CA ASN A 370 -14.86 25.90 -4.59
C ASN A 370 -15.69 26.99 -5.26
N ARG A 371 -16.56 27.66 -4.48
CA ARG A 371 -17.38 28.75 -5.00
C ARG A 371 -16.55 30.01 -5.24
N THR A 372 -15.77 30.43 -4.24
CA THR A 372 -14.88 31.60 -4.31
C THR A 372 -13.46 31.23 -3.89
N GLU A 373 -12.48 32.09 -4.20
CA GLU A 373 -11.09 31.87 -3.81
C GLU A 373 -10.90 31.78 -2.29
N THR A 374 -11.69 32.54 -1.52
CA THR A 374 -11.66 32.53 -0.05
C THR A 374 -12.22 31.25 0.57
N ASP A 375 -12.96 30.45 -0.20
CA ASP A 375 -13.51 29.17 0.25
C ASP A 375 -12.46 28.03 0.19
N ILE A 376 -11.28 28.25 -0.39
CA ILE A 376 -10.24 27.22 -0.56
C ILE A 376 -9.54 26.99 0.79
N VAL A 377 -10.00 25.99 1.54
CA VAL A 377 -9.33 25.55 2.76
C VAL A 377 -8.08 24.71 2.44
N LEU A 378 -7.09 24.72 3.34
CA LEU A 378 -5.81 24.02 3.18
C LEU A 378 -4.98 24.43 1.95
N ARG A 379 -5.24 25.59 1.35
CA ARG A 379 -4.53 26.04 0.14
C ARG A 379 -3.02 26.09 0.33
N LYS A 380 -2.55 26.70 1.41
CA LYS A 380 -1.12 26.88 1.70
C LYS A 380 -0.41 25.53 1.82
N GLU A 381 -1.06 24.58 2.50
CA GLU A 381 -0.57 23.22 2.72
C GLU A 381 -0.52 22.44 1.40
N LEU A 382 -1.58 22.49 0.58
CA LEU A 382 -1.63 21.83 -0.73
C LEU A 382 -0.59 22.39 -1.70
N ASP A 383 -0.45 23.72 -1.78
CA ASP A 383 0.56 24.38 -2.62
C ASP A 383 1.99 24.04 -2.17
N ALA A 384 2.21 23.85 -0.86
CA ALA A 384 3.48 23.38 -0.34
C ALA A 384 3.77 21.94 -0.75
N PHE A 385 2.78 21.03 -0.69
CA PHE A 385 2.93 19.66 -1.17
C PHE A 385 3.23 19.62 -2.68
N ALA A 386 2.50 20.39 -3.48
CA ALA A 386 2.69 20.41 -4.94
C ALA A 386 4.08 20.90 -5.33
N ARG A 387 4.60 21.93 -4.63
CA ARG A 387 5.97 22.43 -4.84
C ARG A 387 7.04 21.47 -4.36
N LYS A 388 6.82 20.79 -3.23
CA LYS A 388 7.80 19.88 -2.62
C LYS A 388 7.86 18.52 -3.32
N TYR A 389 6.75 18.06 -3.88
CA TYR A 389 6.63 16.75 -4.52
C TYR A 389 6.02 16.84 -5.93
N PRO A 390 6.63 17.58 -6.87
CA PRO A 390 6.05 17.84 -8.19
C PRO A 390 5.90 16.59 -9.07
N GLY A 391 6.65 15.51 -8.77
CA GLY A 391 6.49 14.21 -9.42
C GLY A 391 5.29 13.41 -8.91
N ASN A 392 4.94 13.57 -7.62
CA ASN A 392 3.86 12.81 -6.98
C ASN A 392 2.54 13.58 -6.91
N PHE A 393 2.55 14.91 -6.86
CA PHE A 393 1.32 15.67 -6.60
C PHE A 393 1.19 16.91 -7.50
N LYS A 394 0.06 16.96 -8.21
CA LYS A 394 -0.38 18.08 -9.05
C LYS A 394 -1.76 18.52 -8.59
N ILE A 395 -1.98 19.83 -8.55
CA ILE A 395 -3.25 20.42 -8.15
C ILE A 395 -3.75 21.40 -9.21
N TYR A 396 -5.06 21.38 -9.44
CA TYR A 396 -5.77 22.27 -10.33
C TYR A 396 -7.01 22.82 -9.61
N TYR A 397 -7.02 24.12 -9.36
CA TYR A 397 -8.14 24.78 -8.69
C TYR A 397 -9.23 25.16 -9.70
N VAL A 398 -10.49 25.03 -9.28
CA VAL A 398 -11.67 25.42 -10.07
C VAL A 398 -12.55 26.31 -9.20
N LEU A 399 -12.94 27.48 -9.72
CA LEU A 399 -13.78 28.43 -9.01
C LEU A 399 -15.05 28.73 -9.79
N GLU A 400 -16.20 28.71 -9.11
CA GLU A 400 -17.47 29.14 -9.71
C GLU A 400 -17.46 30.66 -9.95
N GLN A 401 -17.01 31.42 -8.96
CA GLN A 401 -16.89 32.88 -8.98
C GLN A 401 -15.40 33.23 -8.93
N THR A 402 -14.88 33.70 -10.06
CA THR A 402 -13.45 33.98 -10.23
C THR A 402 -13.12 35.44 -9.94
N PRO A 403 -11.95 35.72 -9.34
CA PRO A 403 -11.40 37.07 -9.35
C PRO A 403 -11.02 37.47 -10.79
N LYS A 404 -10.76 38.77 -11.01
CA LYS A 404 -10.37 39.31 -12.33
C LYS A 404 -9.15 38.61 -12.94
N GLU A 405 -8.21 38.16 -12.09
CA GLU A 405 -7.00 37.46 -12.49
C GLU A 405 -7.06 36.02 -11.96
N TRP A 406 -7.56 35.10 -12.78
CA TRP A 406 -7.68 33.68 -12.42
C TRP A 406 -7.14 32.78 -13.52
N ASN A 407 -6.13 31.97 -13.16
CA ASN A 407 -5.46 31.05 -14.09
C ASN A 407 -5.92 29.59 -13.95
N GLY A 408 -6.92 29.33 -13.09
CA GLY A 408 -7.49 28.00 -12.88
C GLY A 408 -8.75 27.75 -13.70
N GLY A 409 -9.46 26.67 -13.37
CA GLY A 409 -10.75 26.37 -13.99
C GLY A 409 -11.83 27.34 -13.53
N THR A 410 -12.78 27.66 -14.41
CA THR A 410 -13.93 28.52 -14.11
C THR A 410 -15.22 27.71 -14.21
N GLY A 411 -16.17 27.93 -13.29
CA GLY A 411 -17.45 27.24 -13.25
C GLY A 411 -17.39 25.92 -12.48
N TYR A 412 -18.06 24.89 -13.01
CA TYR A 412 -18.13 23.56 -12.41
C TYR A 412 -17.06 22.62 -12.97
N VAL A 413 -16.78 21.53 -12.24
CA VAL A 413 -15.88 20.47 -12.75
C VAL A 413 -16.51 19.81 -13.97
N THR A 414 -15.80 19.81 -15.10
CA THR A 414 -16.28 19.22 -16.36
C THR A 414 -15.55 17.94 -16.74
N LYS A 415 -16.13 17.19 -17.68
CA LYS A 415 -15.52 16.01 -18.29
C LYS A 415 -14.18 16.35 -18.94
N GLU A 416 -14.08 17.49 -19.59
CA GLU A 416 -12.88 17.96 -20.30
C GLU A 416 -11.76 18.23 -19.32
N MET A 417 -12.06 18.90 -18.19
CA MET A 417 -11.08 19.11 -17.12
C MET A 417 -10.54 17.77 -16.58
N MET A 418 -11.43 16.79 -16.33
CA MET A 418 -11.02 15.46 -15.88
C MET A 418 -10.19 14.72 -16.93
N LYS A 419 -10.59 14.79 -18.21
CA LYS A 419 -9.85 14.18 -19.33
C LYS A 419 -8.46 14.78 -19.50
N GLU A 420 -8.30 16.08 -19.31
CA GLU A 420 -7.03 16.79 -19.47
C GLU A 420 -6.09 16.60 -18.28
N ARG A 421 -6.64 16.49 -17.06
CA ARG A 421 -5.85 16.47 -15.82
C ARG A 421 -5.60 15.07 -15.27
N PHE A 422 -6.47 14.11 -15.56
CA PHE A 422 -6.33 12.73 -15.08
C PHE A 422 -5.68 11.83 -16.12
N ALA A 423 -5.08 10.73 -15.64
CA ALA A 423 -4.67 9.65 -16.52
C ALA A 423 -5.91 8.95 -17.09
N ALA A 424 -5.77 8.37 -18.28
CA ALA A 424 -6.81 7.54 -18.87
C ALA A 424 -7.14 6.34 -17.96
N ALA A 425 -8.37 5.84 -18.10
CA ALA A 425 -8.82 4.65 -17.39
C ALA A 425 -7.87 3.47 -17.69
N SER A 426 -7.41 2.81 -16.63
CA SER A 426 -6.54 1.64 -16.70
C SER A 426 -6.69 0.82 -15.41
N PRO A 427 -6.28 -0.46 -15.38
CA PRO A 427 -6.30 -1.26 -14.16
C PRO A 427 -5.46 -0.67 -13.00
N THR A 428 -4.49 0.20 -13.29
CA THR A 428 -3.62 0.83 -12.30
C THR A 428 -3.99 2.30 -12.02
N THR A 429 -5.05 2.82 -12.65
CA THR A 429 -5.57 4.17 -12.42
C THR A 429 -6.80 4.09 -11.51
N LYS A 430 -6.83 4.92 -10.47
CA LYS A 430 -8.03 5.08 -9.62
C LYS A 430 -8.45 6.54 -9.54
N VAL A 431 -9.74 6.79 -9.31
CA VAL A 431 -10.26 8.15 -9.12
C VAL A 431 -11.01 8.22 -7.80
N PHE A 432 -10.70 9.21 -6.96
CA PHE A 432 -11.39 9.43 -5.69
C PHE A 432 -12.27 10.68 -5.77
N LEU A 433 -13.49 10.57 -5.26
CA LEU A 433 -14.51 11.62 -5.30
C LEU A 433 -14.98 11.94 -3.88
N CYS A 434 -15.04 13.24 -3.53
CA CYS A 434 -15.69 13.69 -2.30
C CYS A 434 -16.14 15.16 -2.42
N GLY A 435 -17.41 15.43 -2.11
CA GLY A 435 -18.00 16.75 -2.30
C GLY A 435 -19.53 16.70 -2.25
N PRO A 436 -20.21 17.82 -2.58
CA PRO A 436 -21.66 17.88 -2.59
C PRO A 436 -22.29 16.84 -3.55
N PRO A 437 -23.42 16.20 -3.21
CA PRO A 437 -24.00 15.13 -4.03
C PRO A 437 -24.17 15.47 -5.52
N PRO A 438 -24.68 16.65 -5.92
CA PRO A 438 -24.83 16.99 -7.34
C PRO A 438 -23.50 17.00 -8.11
N MET A 439 -22.42 17.45 -7.45
CA MET A 439 -21.08 17.45 -8.03
C MET A 439 -20.56 16.02 -8.21
N ILE A 440 -20.78 15.15 -7.22
CA ILE A 440 -20.35 13.76 -7.27
C ILE A 440 -21.10 12.99 -8.35
N ASP A 441 -22.41 13.17 -8.47
CA ASP A 441 -23.21 12.46 -9.47
C ASP A 441 -22.84 12.88 -10.89
N SER A 442 -22.57 14.17 -11.11
CA SER A 442 -22.05 14.68 -12.39
C SER A 442 -20.66 14.09 -12.71
N ALA A 443 -19.77 14.04 -11.72
CA ALA A 443 -18.42 13.48 -11.88
C ALA A 443 -18.46 11.98 -12.21
N LYS A 444 -19.31 11.20 -11.52
CA LYS A 444 -19.52 9.77 -11.80
C LYS A 444 -19.94 9.53 -13.25
N LYS A 445 -20.96 10.26 -13.73
CA LYS A 445 -21.43 10.17 -15.12
C LYS A 445 -20.32 10.50 -16.12
N SER A 446 -19.59 11.57 -15.87
CA SER A 446 -18.48 12.00 -16.73
C SER A 446 -17.36 10.96 -16.78
N LEU A 447 -16.94 10.42 -15.64
CA LEU A 447 -15.90 9.39 -15.55
C LEU A 447 -16.31 8.08 -16.24
N ASN A 448 -17.58 7.69 -16.15
CA ASN A 448 -18.11 6.56 -16.89
C ASN A 448 -17.92 6.73 -18.41
N THR A 449 -18.23 7.93 -18.94
CA THR A 449 -17.98 8.22 -20.36
C THR A 449 -16.49 8.36 -20.74
N LEU A 450 -15.58 8.41 -19.74
CA LEU A 450 -14.13 8.39 -19.92
C LEU A 450 -13.54 6.98 -19.75
N GLY A 451 -14.39 5.95 -19.57
CA GLY A 451 -13.98 4.55 -19.49
C GLY A 451 -13.69 4.04 -18.07
N PHE A 452 -13.96 4.84 -17.03
CA PHE A 452 -13.91 4.35 -15.66
C PHE A 452 -15.20 3.60 -15.31
N GLY A 453 -15.09 2.50 -14.55
CA GLY A 453 -16.27 1.77 -14.09
C GLY A 453 -17.12 2.61 -13.13
N MET A 454 -18.45 2.47 -13.21
CA MET A 454 -19.35 3.13 -12.26
C MET A 454 -19.06 2.66 -10.82
N PRO A 455 -18.89 3.58 -9.86
CA PRO A 455 -18.71 3.18 -8.47
C PRO A 455 -20.02 2.60 -7.92
N GLY A 456 -19.90 1.52 -7.13
CA GLY A 456 -21.01 1.01 -6.34
C GLY A 456 -21.36 1.93 -5.17
N ALA A 457 -22.43 1.61 -4.44
CA ALA A 457 -22.83 2.33 -3.23
C ALA A 457 -21.75 2.24 -2.12
N ILE A 458 -21.06 1.10 -2.06
CA ILE A 458 -19.95 0.85 -1.13
C ILE A 458 -18.68 0.67 -1.94
N ALA A 459 -17.64 1.44 -1.60
CA ALA A 459 -16.35 1.37 -2.26
C ALA A 459 -15.66 0.01 -2.01
N LYS A 460 -15.36 -0.71 -3.09
CA LYS A 460 -14.63 -1.98 -3.07
C LYS A 460 -13.17 -1.76 -3.50
N PRO A 461 -12.20 -2.58 -3.03
CA PRO A 461 -10.79 -2.43 -3.40
C PRO A 461 -10.52 -2.47 -4.91
N GLY A 462 -11.34 -3.22 -5.66
CA GLY A 462 -11.25 -3.36 -7.11
C GLY A 462 -11.77 -2.17 -7.90
N ASP A 463 -12.51 -1.25 -7.27
CA ASP A 463 -13.19 -0.19 -8.01
C ASP A 463 -12.19 0.81 -8.60
N SER A 464 -12.46 1.23 -9.83
CA SER A 464 -11.68 2.27 -10.51
C SER A 464 -12.08 3.68 -10.05
N VAL A 465 -13.28 3.83 -9.49
CA VAL A 465 -13.78 5.08 -8.89
C VAL A 465 -14.20 4.78 -7.46
N LEU A 466 -13.71 5.56 -6.49
CA LEU A 466 -14.03 5.43 -5.08
C LEU A 466 -14.65 6.73 -4.58
N CYS A 467 -15.80 6.65 -3.92
CA CYS A 467 -16.47 7.81 -3.33
C CYS A 467 -16.33 7.74 -1.80
N PHE A 468 -15.95 8.86 -1.19
CA PHE A 468 -15.86 9.02 0.27
C PHE A 468 -17.17 9.45 0.90
#